data_AF-A0A1Y1M7N1-F1
#
_entry.id   AF-A0A1Y1M7N1-F1
#
_cell.length_a   1.000
_cell.length_b   1.000
_cell.length_c   1.000
_cell.angle_alpha   90.00
_cell.angle_beta   90.00
_cell.angle_gamma   90.00
#
_symmetry.space_group_name_H-M   'P 1'
#
loop_
_entity.id
_entity.type
_entity.pdbx_description
1 polymer ?
#
loop_
_entity_poly.entity_id
_entity_poly.type
_entity_poly.pdbx_seq_one_letter_code
_entity_poly.pdbx_strand_id
1 'polypeptide(L)'
;RWEIGVKNFAIQLSNLIGDILISAGCVAYMGAFTSTYRKNLITEWTEKCKLIEIPYSDNYSLVTVLADPYSIRIWNACGLPRDTISTENAILVTQARRWPLMIDPQEQANRWIRQMEGQQLRITKLTDSNFLRILETAIRIGLSVLLEEVEETLDPTLAPILLKQTFLQGGRMLIRLGDSDIEYDSNFRFYITTKLSNPHYLPEICIQVTIVNFTVTPSGLEDQLLA
;
A
#
# COMPACT_ATOMS: atom_id res chain seq x y z
N ARG A 1 -37.14 0.97 8.85
CA ARG A 1 -35.73 0.54 8.88
C ARG A 1 -35.23 0.13 7.49
N TRP A 2 -35.90 -0.79 6.79
CA TRP A 2 -35.53 -1.20 5.42
C TRP A 2 -35.71 -0.09 4.38
N GLU A 3 -36.84 0.61 4.41
CA GLU A 3 -37.11 1.71 3.46
C GLU A 3 -36.09 2.86 3.58
N ILE A 4 -35.68 3.19 4.81
CA ILE A 4 -34.61 4.17 5.08
C ILE A 4 -33.28 3.66 4.54
N GLY A 5 -32.98 2.37 4.71
CA GLY A 5 -31.78 1.74 4.14
C GLY A 5 -31.74 1.82 2.62
N VAL A 6 -32.84 1.51 1.93
CA VAL A 6 -32.93 1.59 0.46
C VAL A 6 -32.71 3.02 -0.03
N LYS A 7 -33.29 4.02 0.65
CA LYS A 7 -33.07 5.44 0.32
C LYS A 7 -31.60 5.84 0.49
N ASN A 8 -30.97 5.44 1.59
CA ASN A 8 -29.55 5.71 1.84
C ASN A 8 -28.64 5.02 0.81
N PHE A 9 -28.94 3.78 0.43
CA PHE A 9 -28.19 3.07 -0.60
C PHE A 9 -28.30 3.73 -1.97
N ALA A 10 -29.47 4.26 -2.33
CA ALA A 10 -29.64 5.00 -3.58
C ALA A 10 -28.75 6.27 -3.63
N ILE A 11 -28.65 6.99 -2.50
CA ILE A 11 -27.78 8.17 -2.37
C ILE A 11 -26.30 7.78 -2.43
N GLN A 12 -25.91 6.68 -1.76
CA GLN A 12 -24.54 6.17 -1.85
C GLN A 12 -24.17 5.75 -3.26
N LEU A 13 -25.11 5.12 -3.98
CA LEU A 13 -24.90 4.69 -5.37
C LEU A 13 -24.67 5.89 -6.30
N SER A 14 -25.39 7.01 -6.10
CA SER A 14 -25.18 8.22 -6.90
C SER A 14 -23.83 8.87 -6.62
N ASN A 15 -23.37 8.86 -5.37
CA ASN A 15 -22.12 9.50 -4.94
C ASN A 15 -20.87 8.64 -5.20
N LEU A 16 -21.07 7.36 -5.53
CA LEU A 16 -20.02 6.37 -5.71
C LEU A 16 -18.94 6.80 -6.70
N ILE A 17 -19.32 7.48 -7.78
CA ILE A 17 -18.40 7.86 -8.85
C ILE A 17 -17.34 8.84 -8.33
N GLY A 18 -17.75 9.90 -7.64
CA GLY A 18 -16.83 10.87 -7.05
C GLY A 18 -15.98 10.27 -5.93
N ASP A 19 -16.60 9.46 -5.07
CA ASP A 19 -15.91 8.83 -3.94
C ASP A 19 -14.80 7.87 -4.40
N ILE A 20 -15.08 7.04 -5.42
CA ILE A 20 -14.08 6.14 -6.00
C ILE A 20 -12.99 6.93 -6.74
N LEU A 21 -13.35 7.98 -7.48
CA LEU A 21 -12.39 8.80 -8.22
C LEU A 21 -11.34 9.40 -7.28
N ILE A 22 -11.79 10.04 -6.19
CA ILE A 22 -10.91 10.64 -5.18
C ILE A 22 -10.09 9.54 -4.50
N SER A 23 -10.73 8.43 -4.10
CA SER A 23 -10.05 7.30 -3.45
C SER A 23 -8.95 6.69 -4.31
N ALA A 24 -9.20 6.51 -5.61
CA ALA A 24 -8.22 5.97 -6.55
C ALA A 24 -7.01 6.92 -6.69
N GLY A 25 -7.25 8.22 -6.75
CA GLY A 25 -6.17 9.21 -6.76
C GLY A 25 -5.38 9.22 -5.45
N CYS A 26 -6.05 9.05 -4.30
CA CYS A 26 -5.37 8.90 -3.00
C CYS A 26 -4.42 7.69 -3.01
N VAL A 27 -4.91 6.52 -3.45
CA VAL A 27 -4.11 5.29 -3.51
C VAL A 27 -2.95 5.40 -4.50
N ALA A 28 -3.14 6.08 -5.63
CA ALA A 28 -2.13 6.20 -6.66
C ALA A 28 -1.01 7.19 -6.33
N TYR A 29 -1.34 8.34 -5.73
CA TYR A 29 -0.43 9.49 -5.66
C TYR A 29 -0.09 9.94 -4.23
N MET A 30 -0.95 9.67 -3.25
CA MET A 30 -0.82 10.35 -1.95
C MET A 30 0.13 9.67 -0.96
N GLY A 31 0.63 8.47 -1.26
CA GLY A 31 1.35 7.66 -0.27
C GLY A 31 2.63 8.30 0.29
N ALA A 32 3.38 9.04 -0.51
CA ALA A 32 4.62 9.69 -0.05
C ALA A 32 4.35 10.92 0.85
N PHE A 33 3.16 11.51 0.76
CA PHE A 33 2.86 12.77 1.44
C PHE A 33 2.42 12.60 2.89
N THR A 34 2.58 13.67 3.66
CA THR A 34 2.13 13.78 5.06
C THR A 34 0.60 13.91 5.14
N SER A 35 0.01 13.51 6.25
CA SER A 35 -1.46 13.56 6.46
C SER A 35 -2.04 14.95 6.22
N THR A 36 -1.36 16.02 6.66
CA THR A 36 -1.81 17.41 6.44
C THR A 36 -1.88 17.75 4.96
N TYR A 37 -0.87 17.36 4.18
CA TYR A 37 -0.86 17.59 2.74
C TYR A 37 -1.91 16.75 2.02
N ARG A 38 -2.11 15.49 2.43
CA ARG A 38 -3.18 14.62 1.90
C ARG A 38 -4.56 15.25 2.11
N LYS A 39 -4.85 15.75 3.32
CA LYS A 39 -6.11 16.43 3.64
C LYS A 39 -6.34 17.66 2.75
N ASN A 40 -5.31 18.49 2.56
CA ASN A 40 -5.41 19.65 1.67
C ASN A 40 -5.71 19.26 0.22
N LEU A 41 -5.04 18.22 -0.30
CA LEU A 41 -5.30 17.71 -1.65
C LEU A 41 -6.70 17.13 -1.79
N ILE A 42 -7.18 16.38 -0.79
CA ILE A 42 -8.54 15.83 -0.79
C ILE A 42 -9.57 16.97 -0.85
N THR A 43 -9.37 18.04 -0.07
CA THR A 43 -10.24 19.23 -0.12
C THR A 43 -10.22 19.90 -1.50
N GLU A 44 -9.04 20.08 -2.10
CA GLU A 44 -8.94 20.66 -3.44
C GLU A 44 -9.63 19.78 -4.49
N TRP A 45 -9.53 18.45 -4.36
CA TRP A 45 -10.14 17.51 -5.29
C TRP A 45 -11.66 17.43 -5.12
N THR A 46 -12.19 17.48 -3.90
CA THR A 46 -13.64 17.55 -3.66
C THR A 46 -14.23 18.87 -4.17
N GLU A 47 -13.53 19.99 -3.98
CA GLU A 47 -13.92 21.28 -4.57
C GLU A 47 -13.97 21.24 -6.10
N LYS A 48 -12.98 20.60 -6.75
CA LYS A 48 -12.99 20.39 -8.20
C LYS A 48 -14.12 19.46 -8.65
N CYS A 49 -14.40 18.39 -7.91
CA CYS A 49 -15.54 17.52 -8.21
C CYS A 49 -16.85 18.31 -8.16
N LYS A 50 -17.00 19.20 -7.17
CA LYS A 50 -18.15 20.10 -7.06
C LYS A 50 -18.29 21.05 -8.25
N LEU A 51 -17.17 21.63 -8.73
CA LEU A 51 -17.17 22.52 -9.90
C LEU A 51 -17.56 21.81 -11.20
N ILE A 52 -17.22 20.53 -11.33
CA ILE A 52 -17.50 19.70 -12.52
C ILE A 52 -18.84 18.95 -12.36
N GLU A 53 -19.58 19.21 -11.28
CA GLU A 53 -20.86 18.56 -10.96
C GLU A 53 -20.79 17.03 -10.84
N ILE A 54 -19.63 16.51 -10.40
CA ILE A 54 -19.48 15.08 -10.08
C ILE A 54 -20.05 14.85 -8.67
N PRO A 55 -21.05 13.95 -8.50
CA PRO A 55 -21.60 13.64 -7.20
C PRO A 55 -20.57 12.90 -6.33
N TYR A 56 -20.41 13.35 -5.09
CA TYR A 56 -19.55 12.75 -4.09
C TYR A 56 -20.22 12.86 -2.72
N SER A 57 -19.76 12.09 -1.74
CA SER A 57 -20.30 12.12 -0.39
C SER A 57 -19.84 13.35 0.39
N ASP A 58 -20.79 14.09 1.00
CA ASP A 58 -20.50 15.32 1.77
C ASP A 58 -19.42 15.12 2.86
N ASN A 59 -19.40 13.94 3.48
CA ASN A 59 -18.42 13.54 4.49
C ASN A 59 -17.49 12.45 3.95
N TYR A 60 -16.79 12.73 2.84
CA TYR A 60 -15.84 11.79 2.25
C TYR A 60 -14.71 11.43 3.24
N SER A 61 -14.44 10.14 3.38
CA SER A 61 -13.28 9.61 4.09
C SER A 61 -12.73 8.39 3.38
N LEU A 62 -11.44 8.39 3.07
CA LEU A 62 -10.75 7.27 2.40
C LEU A 62 -10.97 5.95 3.14
N VAL A 63 -10.93 6.00 4.47
CA VAL A 63 -11.15 4.84 5.34
C VAL A 63 -12.56 4.27 5.16
N THR A 64 -13.58 5.14 5.09
CA THR A 64 -14.97 4.67 4.92
C THR A 64 -15.26 4.08 3.55
N VAL A 65 -14.52 4.50 2.52
CA VAL A 65 -14.73 4.05 1.14
C VAL A 65 -13.96 2.76 0.84
N LEU A 66 -12.71 2.65 1.30
CA LEU A 66 -11.81 1.55 0.92
C LEU A 66 -11.53 0.53 2.03
N ALA A 67 -11.78 0.86 3.30
CA ALA A 67 -11.48 -0.05 4.40
C ALA A 67 -12.72 -0.72 4.95
N ASP A 68 -12.65 -2.03 5.08
CA ASP A 68 -13.64 -2.80 5.81
C ASP A 68 -13.33 -2.80 7.32
N PRO A 69 -14.32 -2.59 8.20
CA PRO A 69 -14.11 -2.56 9.65
C PRO A 69 -13.47 -3.83 10.22
N TYR A 70 -13.66 -5.00 9.59
CA TYR A 70 -13.01 -6.24 9.99
C TYR A 70 -11.51 -6.21 9.64
N SER A 71 -11.13 -5.74 8.44
CA SER A 71 -9.74 -5.55 8.06
C SER A 71 -9.00 -4.59 9.00
N ILE A 72 -9.64 -3.47 9.37
CA ILE A 72 -9.06 -2.51 10.34
C ILE A 72 -8.81 -3.19 11.69
N ARG A 73 -9.74 -4.02 12.16
CA ARG A 73 -9.58 -4.77 13.42
C ARG A 73 -8.42 -5.75 13.35
N ILE A 74 -8.23 -6.44 12.23
CA ILE A 74 -7.07 -7.32 12.02
C ILE A 74 -5.78 -6.50 12.07
N TRP A 75 -5.70 -5.38 11.35
CA TRP A 75 -4.50 -4.54 11.35
C TRP A 75 -4.14 -4.07 12.76
N ASN A 76 -5.13 -3.64 13.53
CA ASN A 76 -4.95 -3.24 14.93
C ASN A 76 -4.50 -4.40 15.82
N ALA A 77 -5.05 -5.60 15.62
CA ALA A 77 -4.62 -6.81 16.34
C ALA A 77 -3.17 -7.21 15.97
N CYS A 78 -2.75 -6.90 14.74
CA CYS A 78 -1.38 -7.09 14.26
C CYS A 78 -0.41 -5.95 14.68
N GLY A 79 -0.83 -5.04 15.55
CA GLY A 79 0.03 -4.00 16.12
C GLY A 79 0.07 -2.68 15.35
N LEU A 80 -0.80 -2.50 14.34
CA LEU A 80 -1.01 -1.18 13.74
C LEU A 80 -1.72 -0.27 14.76
N PRO A 81 -1.25 0.97 14.97
CA PRO A 81 -1.94 1.91 15.85
C PRO A 81 -3.29 2.34 15.27
N ARG A 82 -4.21 2.74 16.17
CA ARG A 82 -5.62 3.06 15.84
C ARG A 82 -5.83 4.47 15.28
N ASP A 83 -4.76 5.18 14.99
CA ASP A 83 -4.85 6.52 14.43
C ASP A 83 -5.27 6.49 12.95
N THR A 84 -5.81 7.63 12.50
CA THR A 84 -6.32 7.76 11.12
C THR A 84 -5.22 7.62 10.08
N ILE A 85 -4.01 8.09 10.37
CA ILE A 85 -2.86 8.09 9.44
C ILE A 85 -2.35 6.67 9.23
N SER A 86 -2.20 5.90 10.31
CA SER A 86 -1.82 4.49 10.26
C SER A 86 -2.84 3.67 9.48
N THR A 87 -4.14 3.93 9.69
CA THR A 87 -5.21 3.24 8.94
C THR A 87 -5.17 3.60 7.45
N GLU A 88 -5.01 4.88 7.10
CA GLU A 88 -4.81 5.31 5.71
C GLU A 88 -3.59 4.64 5.08
N ASN A 89 -2.45 4.63 5.77
CA ASN A 89 -1.23 3.98 5.29
C ASN A 89 -1.43 2.47 5.06
N ALA A 90 -2.16 1.79 5.93
CA ALA A 90 -2.49 0.37 5.74
C ALA A 90 -3.39 0.14 4.51
N ILE A 91 -4.33 1.04 4.22
CA ILE A 91 -5.12 1.00 2.99
C ILE A 91 -4.19 1.15 1.78
N LEU A 92 -3.26 2.11 1.81
CA LEU A 92 -2.32 2.31 0.72
C LEU A 92 -1.42 1.09 0.48
N VAL A 93 -0.95 0.44 1.55
CA VAL A 93 -0.12 -0.78 1.46
C VAL A 93 -0.91 -1.97 0.90
N THR A 94 -2.18 -2.11 1.28
CA THR A 94 -2.99 -3.30 0.92
C THR A 94 -3.74 -3.15 -0.40
N GLN A 95 -4.17 -1.95 -0.77
CA GLN A 95 -4.98 -1.68 -1.96
C GLN A 95 -4.17 -1.17 -3.16
N ALA A 96 -2.93 -0.73 -2.97
CA ALA A 96 -2.12 -0.27 -4.08
C ALA A 96 -1.77 -1.40 -5.06
N ARG A 97 -1.83 -1.09 -6.35
CA ARG A 97 -1.49 -2.04 -7.42
C ARG A 97 0.01 -2.32 -7.52
N ARG A 98 0.83 -1.29 -7.32
CA ARG A 98 2.31 -1.38 -7.30
C ARG A 98 2.76 -1.77 -5.89
N TRP A 99 3.87 -2.47 -5.80
CA TRP A 99 4.39 -2.94 -4.51
C TRP A 99 4.73 -1.77 -3.58
N PRO A 100 4.38 -1.86 -2.30
CA PRO A 100 4.60 -0.78 -1.34
C PRO A 100 6.07 -0.71 -0.92
N LEU A 101 6.65 0.50 -1.01
CA LEU A 101 7.91 0.87 -0.37
C LEU A 101 7.58 1.78 0.81
N MET A 102 7.78 1.25 2.01
CA MET A 102 7.42 1.90 3.27
C MET A 102 8.63 2.62 3.85
N ILE A 103 8.52 3.93 4.00
CA ILE A 103 9.49 4.77 4.71
C ILE A 103 9.17 4.66 6.20
N ASP A 104 9.95 3.88 6.93
CA ASP A 104 9.62 3.43 8.28
C ASP A 104 10.85 3.48 9.22
N PRO A 105 11.29 4.68 9.62
CA PRO A 105 12.44 4.84 10.52
C PRO A 105 12.21 4.25 11.92
N GLN A 106 10.95 4.05 12.33
CA GLN A 106 10.57 3.49 13.64
C GLN A 106 10.19 1.99 13.61
N GLU A 107 10.38 1.32 12.47
CA GLU A 107 10.05 -0.11 12.28
C GLU A 107 8.60 -0.47 12.67
N GLN A 108 7.66 0.47 12.54
CA GLN A 108 6.24 0.24 12.83
C GLN A 108 5.59 -0.59 11.72
N ALA A 109 5.76 -0.19 10.47
CA ALA A 109 5.25 -0.91 9.31
C ALA A 109 5.89 -2.30 9.20
N ASN A 110 7.19 -2.38 9.48
CA ASN A 110 7.95 -3.62 9.49
C ASN A 110 7.34 -4.65 10.47
N ARG A 111 7.14 -4.26 11.73
CA ARG A 111 6.52 -5.12 12.75
C ARG A 111 5.09 -5.51 12.38
N TRP A 112 4.32 -4.57 11.85
CA TRP A 112 2.95 -4.82 11.40
C TRP A 112 2.89 -5.88 10.29
N ILE A 113 3.70 -5.77 9.24
CA ILE A 113 3.75 -6.76 8.14
C ILE A 113 4.20 -8.13 8.63
N ARG A 114 5.20 -8.19 9.53
CA ARG A 114 5.64 -9.45 10.16
C ARG A 114 4.51 -10.16 10.89
N GLN A 115 3.70 -9.41 11.63
CA GLN A 115 2.59 -9.99 12.38
C GLN A 115 1.39 -10.34 11.48
N MET A 116 1.19 -9.58 10.39
CA MET A 116 0.08 -9.78 9.46
C MET A 116 0.30 -11.02 8.56
N GLU A 117 1.50 -11.17 8.00
CA GLU A 117 1.85 -12.28 7.10
C GLU A 117 2.30 -13.55 7.86
N GLY A 118 2.74 -13.39 9.11
CA GLY A 118 3.08 -14.50 10.00
C GLY A 118 4.12 -15.46 9.43
N GLN A 119 3.83 -16.76 9.45
CA GLN A 119 4.77 -17.81 9.02
C GLN A 119 5.03 -17.84 7.50
N GLN A 120 4.14 -17.24 6.71
CA GLN A 120 4.27 -17.17 5.25
C GLN A 120 5.27 -16.10 4.81
N LEU A 121 5.68 -15.21 5.71
CA LEU A 121 6.65 -14.17 5.41
C LEU A 121 8.08 -14.73 5.31
N ARG A 122 8.79 -14.26 4.30
CA ARG A 122 10.24 -14.40 4.15
C ARG A 122 10.88 -13.03 4.21
N ILE A 123 11.86 -12.89 5.08
CA ILE A 123 12.58 -11.63 5.29
C ILE A 123 13.96 -11.76 4.66
N THR A 124 14.39 -10.73 3.95
CA THR A 124 15.71 -10.68 3.31
C THR A 124 16.16 -9.24 3.12
N LYS A 125 17.46 -9.04 2.92
CA LYS A 125 18.10 -7.76 2.62
C LYS A 125 18.82 -7.85 1.27
N LEU A 126 19.04 -6.70 0.62
CA LEU A 126 19.82 -6.63 -0.63
C LEU A 126 21.27 -7.12 -0.46
N THR A 127 21.80 -7.08 0.75
CA THR A 127 23.15 -7.56 1.10
C THR A 127 23.24 -9.08 1.25
N ASP A 128 22.11 -9.79 1.30
CA ASP A 128 22.10 -11.24 1.46
C ASP A 128 22.50 -11.94 0.16
N SER A 129 23.52 -12.80 0.20
CA SER A 129 23.93 -13.60 -0.97
C SER A 129 22.84 -14.56 -1.48
N ASN A 130 21.89 -14.93 -0.62
CA ASN A 130 20.77 -15.81 -0.94
C ASN A 130 19.49 -15.07 -1.35
N PHE A 131 19.51 -13.73 -1.42
CA PHE A 131 18.37 -12.87 -1.71
C PHE A 131 17.56 -13.35 -2.94
N LEU A 132 18.23 -13.51 -4.08
CA LEU A 132 17.57 -13.95 -5.32
C LEU A 132 16.91 -15.32 -5.15
N ARG A 133 17.61 -16.30 -4.55
CA ARG A 133 17.07 -17.64 -4.33
C ARG A 133 15.83 -17.66 -3.43
N ILE A 134 15.80 -16.80 -2.41
CA ILE A 134 14.63 -16.62 -1.54
C ILE A 134 13.45 -16.08 -2.36
N LEU A 135 13.69 -15.07 -3.21
CA LEU A 135 12.67 -14.52 -4.12
C LEU A 135 12.16 -15.57 -5.11
N GLU A 136 13.05 -16.32 -5.77
CA GLU A 136 12.64 -17.36 -6.73
C GLU A 136 11.70 -18.40 -6.08
N THR A 137 12.04 -18.81 -4.86
CA THR A 137 11.26 -19.78 -4.10
C THR A 137 9.92 -19.20 -3.67
N ALA A 138 9.92 -17.95 -3.20
CA ALA A 138 8.70 -17.28 -2.75
C ALA A 138 7.73 -17.00 -3.92
N ILE A 139 8.23 -16.57 -5.07
CA ILE A 139 7.43 -16.34 -6.28
C ILE A 139 6.77 -17.64 -6.75
N ARG A 140 7.53 -18.74 -6.74
CA ARG A 140 7.05 -20.05 -7.19
C ARG A 140 5.94 -20.64 -6.31
N ILE A 141 5.98 -20.37 -5.00
CA ILE A 141 5.06 -20.96 -4.01
C ILE A 141 3.99 -19.94 -3.57
N GLY A 142 4.07 -18.69 -4.02
CA GLY A 142 3.13 -17.63 -3.63
C GLY A 142 3.30 -17.14 -2.19
N LEU A 143 4.54 -17.15 -1.67
CA LEU A 143 4.85 -16.63 -0.33
C LEU A 143 5.04 -15.11 -0.34
N SER A 144 4.84 -14.48 0.82
CA SER A 144 5.10 -13.06 1.01
C SER A 144 6.58 -12.80 1.31
N VAL A 145 7.17 -11.77 0.72
CA VAL A 145 8.56 -11.37 0.97
C VAL A 145 8.61 -9.93 1.46
N LEU A 146 9.35 -9.71 2.55
CA LEU A 146 9.71 -8.39 3.07
C LEU A 146 11.20 -8.14 2.81
N LEU A 147 11.48 -7.17 1.94
CA LEU A 147 12.81 -6.64 1.69
C LEU A 147 13.10 -5.50 2.67
N GLU A 148 14.11 -5.67 3.51
CA GLU A 148 14.46 -4.74 4.57
C GLU A 148 15.67 -3.87 4.23
N GLU A 149 15.70 -2.69 4.86
CA GLU A 149 16.86 -1.79 4.85
C GLU A 149 17.29 -1.38 3.43
N VAL A 150 16.30 -1.15 2.57
CA VAL A 150 16.55 -0.61 1.23
C VAL A 150 17.04 0.83 1.36
N GLU A 151 18.15 1.13 0.68
CA GLU A 151 18.70 2.47 0.57
C GLU A 151 18.01 3.25 -0.57
N GLU A 152 18.61 4.33 -1.07
CA GLU A 152 18.03 5.11 -2.18
C GLU A 152 18.12 4.41 -3.54
N THR A 153 18.92 3.35 -3.62
CA THR A 153 19.10 2.54 -4.82
C THR A 153 18.46 1.16 -4.64
N LEU A 154 17.79 0.71 -5.70
CA LEU A 154 17.26 -0.64 -5.81
C LEU A 154 18.10 -1.42 -6.82
N ASP A 155 18.32 -2.70 -6.54
CA ASP A 155 19.01 -3.60 -7.47
C ASP A 155 18.17 -3.73 -8.77
N PRO A 156 18.71 -3.45 -9.96
CA PRO A 156 17.99 -3.58 -11.23
C PRO A 156 17.41 -4.97 -11.49
N THR A 157 17.97 -6.03 -10.86
CA THR A 157 17.42 -7.39 -10.94
C THR A 157 15.99 -7.49 -10.40
N LEU A 158 15.55 -6.54 -9.57
CA LEU A 158 14.18 -6.47 -9.06
C LEU A 158 13.17 -5.92 -10.07
N ALA A 159 13.61 -5.24 -11.13
CA ALA A 159 12.72 -4.56 -12.07
C ALA A 159 11.59 -5.45 -12.63
N PRO A 160 11.83 -6.72 -13.02
CA PRO A 160 10.76 -7.60 -13.49
C PRO A 160 9.67 -7.82 -12.45
N ILE A 161 10.04 -7.96 -11.16
CA ILE A 161 9.12 -8.15 -10.04
C ILE A 161 8.36 -6.84 -9.78
N LEU A 162 9.08 -5.72 -9.72
CA LEU A 162 8.50 -4.41 -9.41
C LEU A 162 7.46 -3.99 -10.44
N LEU A 163 7.77 -4.20 -11.71
CA LEU A 163 6.90 -3.91 -12.84
C LEU A 163 5.89 -5.02 -13.15
N LYS A 164 5.95 -6.15 -12.44
CA LYS A 164 5.11 -7.34 -12.67
C LYS A 164 5.16 -7.81 -14.13
N GLN A 165 6.37 -7.89 -14.70
CA GLN A 165 6.62 -8.31 -16.09
C GLN A 165 6.46 -9.83 -16.24
N THR A 166 5.24 -10.32 -16.07
CA THR A 166 4.89 -11.73 -16.28
C THR A 166 4.53 -11.99 -17.74
N PHE A 167 4.76 -13.22 -18.19
CA PHE A 167 4.41 -13.68 -19.53
C PHE A 167 3.86 -15.10 -19.50
N LEU A 168 3.05 -15.45 -20.50
CA LEU A 168 2.48 -16.79 -20.64
C LEU A 168 3.37 -17.63 -21.56
N GLN A 169 3.82 -18.78 -21.08
CA GLN A 169 4.55 -19.76 -21.88
C GLN A 169 4.05 -21.16 -21.55
N GLY A 170 3.64 -21.93 -22.57
CA GLY A 170 3.15 -23.29 -22.37
C GLY A 170 1.92 -23.39 -21.45
N GLY A 171 1.09 -22.34 -21.39
CA GLY A 171 -0.09 -22.28 -20.52
C GLY A 171 0.20 -21.95 -19.06
N ARG A 172 1.45 -21.67 -18.68
CA ARG A 172 1.84 -21.24 -17.34
C ARG A 172 2.24 -19.78 -17.34
N MET A 173 1.92 -19.07 -16.26
CA MET A 173 2.38 -17.70 -16.04
C MET A 173 3.80 -17.77 -15.48
N LEU A 174 4.75 -17.15 -16.17
CA LEU A 174 6.16 -17.11 -15.79
C LEU A 174 6.61 -15.67 -15.59
N ILE A 175 7.68 -15.49 -14.82
CA ILE A 175 8.42 -14.25 -14.70
C ILE A 175 9.91 -14.56 -14.90
N ARG A 176 10.62 -13.68 -15.60
CA ARG A 176 12.07 -13.80 -15.78
C ARG A 176 12.78 -13.01 -14.70
N LEU A 177 13.60 -13.69 -13.91
CA LEU A 177 14.43 -13.09 -12.87
C LEU A 177 15.88 -13.48 -13.10
N GLY A 178 16.74 -12.51 -13.44
CA GLY A 178 18.07 -12.80 -13.95
C GLY A 178 17.99 -13.66 -15.22
N ASP A 179 18.66 -14.81 -15.20
CA ASP A 179 18.68 -15.75 -16.33
C ASP A 179 17.60 -16.85 -16.23
N SER A 180 16.84 -16.89 -15.12
CA SER A 180 15.88 -17.95 -14.81
C SER A 180 14.45 -17.56 -15.15
N ASP A 181 13.70 -18.51 -15.73
CA ASP A 181 12.24 -18.45 -15.83
C ASP A 181 11.59 -19.16 -14.66
N ILE A 182 10.75 -18.43 -13.93
CA ILE A 182 10.14 -18.90 -12.69
C ILE A 182 8.63 -18.87 -12.86
N GLU A 183 7.97 -19.95 -12.45
CA GLU A 183 6.51 -19.99 -12.41
C GLU A 183 5.99 -18.96 -11.40
N TYR A 184 5.11 -18.08 -11.85
CA TYR A 184 4.61 -16.96 -11.07
C TYR A 184 3.28 -17.33 -10.42
N ASP A 185 3.25 -17.39 -9.09
CA ASP A 185 2.02 -17.55 -8.33
C ASP A 185 1.36 -16.19 -8.06
N SER A 186 0.07 -16.07 -8.33
CA SER A 186 -0.70 -14.83 -8.15
C SER A 186 -0.87 -14.40 -6.69
N ASN A 187 -0.65 -15.30 -5.73
CA ASN A 187 -0.72 -15.01 -4.30
C ASN A 187 0.57 -14.37 -3.77
N PHE A 188 1.66 -14.38 -4.54
CA PHE A 188 2.91 -13.73 -4.15
C PHE A 188 2.68 -12.27 -3.76
N ARG A 189 3.25 -11.87 -2.61
CA ARG A 189 3.24 -10.49 -2.13
C ARG A 189 4.66 -10.00 -1.87
N PHE A 190 4.92 -8.75 -2.21
CA PHE A 190 6.22 -8.13 -2.01
C PHE A 190 6.08 -6.81 -1.27
N TYR A 191 6.84 -6.67 -0.19
CA TYR A 191 6.87 -5.51 0.67
C TYR A 191 8.31 -5.01 0.77
N ILE A 192 8.51 -3.70 0.76
CA ILE A 192 9.82 -3.08 0.87
C ILE A 192 9.79 -2.09 2.03
N THR A 193 10.83 -2.09 2.87
CA THR A 193 10.99 -1.12 3.96
C THR A 193 12.34 -0.43 3.88
N THR A 194 12.37 0.85 4.25
CA THR A 194 13.60 1.63 4.44
C THR A 194 13.60 2.27 5.82
N LYS A 195 14.79 2.37 6.42
CA LYS A 195 15.02 3.09 7.69
C LYS A 195 15.38 4.56 7.48
N LEU A 196 15.59 4.98 6.23
CA LEU A 196 15.90 6.37 5.90
C LEU A 196 14.66 7.22 6.19
N SER A 197 14.80 8.26 7.01
CA SER A 197 13.65 9.12 7.36
C SER A 197 13.19 10.01 6.20
N ASN A 198 14.09 10.38 5.30
CA ASN A 198 13.78 11.23 4.13
C ASN A 198 14.65 10.83 2.92
N PRO A 199 14.39 9.65 2.31
CA PRO A 199 15.12 9.17 1.15
C PRO A 199 14.76 9.95 -0.12
N HIS A 200 15.76 10.22 -0.95
CA HIS A 200 15.60 10.83 -2.27
C HIS A 200 15.63 9.78 -3.38
N TYR A 201 14.48 9.16 -3.63
CA TYR A 201 14.33 8.20 -4.71
C TYR A 201 14.33 8.87 -6.09
N LEU A 202 15.04 8.24 -7.04
CA LEU A 202 15.00 8.65 -8.44
C LEU A 202 13.59 8.43 -9.03
N PRO A 203 13.18 9.24 -10.03
CA PRO A 203 11.87 9.09 -10.67
C PRO A 203 11.57 7.68 -11.18
N GLU A 204 12.60 6.95 -11.62
CA GLU A 204 12.51 5.56 -12.05
C GLU A 204 11.97 4.62 -10.95
N ILE A 205 12.38 4.82 -9.70
CA ILE A 205 11.87 4.04 -8.57
C ILE A 205 10.42 4.47 -8.26
N CYS A 206 10.15 5.77 -8.24
CA CYS A 206 8.82 6.32 -7.93
C CYS A 206 7.72 5.85 -8.90
N ILE A 207 8.05 5.49 -10.14
CA ILE A 207 7.09 4.92 -11.08
C ILE A 207 6.86 3.42 -10.85
N GLN A 208 7.86 2.69 -10.35
CA GLN A 208 7.81 1.24 -10.16
C GLN A 208 7.10 0.83 -8.87
N VAL A 209 7.25 1.60 -7.79
CA VAL A 209 6.70 1.27 -6.46
C VAL A 209 5.67 2.30 -5.98
N THR A 210 4.86 1.92 -4.99
CA THR A 210 4.02 2.85 -4.24
C THR A 210 4.78 3.25 -2.97
N ILE A 211 5.29 4.46 -2.93
CA ILE A 211 5.96 4.97 -1.72
C ILE A 211 4.88 5.29 -0.68
N VAL A 212 5.02 4.77 0.53
CA VAL A 212 4.12 5.02 1.67
C VAL A 212 4.93 5.53 2.85
N ASN A 213 4.59 6.73 3.33
CA ASN A 213 5.30 7.36 4.43
C ASN A 213 4.72 6.94 5.78
N PHE A 214 5.46 6.13 6.55
CA PHE A 214 5.12 5.69 7.90
C PHE A 214 5.84 6.50 8.99
N THR A 215 6.51 7.59 8.64
CA THR A 215 7.18 8.44 9.63
C THR A 215 6.17 8.99 10.62
N VAL A 216 6.41 8.74 11.91
CA VAL A 216 5.55 9.24 12.99
C VAL A 216 5.66 10.77 13.06
N THR A 217 4.55 11.47 12.84
CA THR A 217 4.45 12.92 13.07
C THR A 217 4.07 13.19 14.53
N PRO A 218 4.45 14.35 15.11
CA PRO A 218 4.07 14.70 16.48
C PRO A 218 2.55 14.65 16.72
N SER A 219 1.76 15.11 15.74
CA SER A 219 0.29 15.01 15.78
C SER A 219 -0.20 13.56 15.77
N GLY A 220 0.45 12.67 15.02
CA GLY A 220 0.12 11.25 14.99
C GLY A 220 0.48 10.56 16.32
N LEU A 221 1.55 11.00 16.97
CA LEU A 221 1.94 10.51 18.29
C LEU A 221 0.95 10.97 19.38
N GLU A 222 0.47 12.21 19.31
CA GLU A 222 -0.59 12.71 20.21
C GLU A 222 -1.86 11.89 20.05
N ASP A 223 -2.33 11.66 18.82
CA ASP A 223 -3.50 10.82 18.55
C ASP A 223 -3.31 9.38 19.07
N GLN A 224 -2.11 8.82 18.96
CA GLN A 224 -1.78 7.49 19.48
C GLN A 224 -1.80 7.42 21.01
N LEU A 225 -1.40 8.48 21.70
CA LEU A 225 -1.42 8.54 23.17
C LEU A 225 -2.82 8.80 23.73
N LEU A 226 -3.71 9.39 22.93
CA LEU A 226 -5.10 9.69 23.29
C LEU A 226 -6.08 8.53 22.98
N ALA A 227 -5.66 7.54 22.20
CA ALA A 227 -6.49 6.43 21.68
C ALA A 227 -6.58 5.18 22.58
#